data_AF-A0A090IDY3-F1
#
_entry.id   AF-A0A090IDY3-F1
#
_cell.length_a   1.000
_cell.length_b   1.000
_cell.length_c   1.000
_cell.angle_alpha   90.00
_cell.angle_beta   90.00
_cell.angle_gamma   90.00
#
_symmetry.space_group_name_H-M   'P 1'
#
loop_
_entity.id
_entity.type
_entity.pdbx_description
1 polymer ?
#
loop_
_entity_poly.entity_id
_entity_poly.type
_entity_poly.pdbx_seq_one_letter_code
_entity_poly.pdbx_strand_id
1 'polypeptide(L)' 'MKVNFTIFKNNVSWNALIHQLNSDVLLRNVLMKGNLDSFDIGFSYCEETGEGNITNSNNQAIGNFSIAY' A
#
# COMPACT_ATOMS: atom_id res chain seq x y z
N MET A 1 -9.38 3.21 -11.19
CA MET A 1 -7.94 3.45 -10.97
C MET A 1 -7.30 2.16 -10.50
N LYS A 2 -6.19 1.75 -11.10
CA LYS A 2 -5.47 0.54 -10.69
C LYS A 2 -4.37 0.92 -9.71
N VAL A 3 -4.35 0.25 -8.55
CA VAL A 3 -3.25 0.38 -7.59
C VAL A 3 -2.47 -0.92 -7.57
N ASN A 4 -1.16 -0.82 -7.73
CA ASN A 4 -0.23 -1.94 -7.62
C ASN A 4 0.44 -1.83 -6.24
N PHE A 5 0.37 -2.89 -5.45
CA PHE A 5 0.95 -2.96 -4.12
C PHE A 5 2.13 -3.93 -4.12
N THR A 6 3.13 -3.64 -3.30
CA THR A 6 4.23 -4.56 -2.99
C THR A 6 4.57 -4.48 -1.51
N ILE A 7 4.67 -5.64 -0.85
CA ILE A 7 5.15 -5.79 0.53
C ILE A 7 6.51 -6.49 0.51
N PHE A 8 7.50 -5.88 1.15
CA PHE A 8 8.91 -6.29 1.04
C PHE A 8 9.22 -7.61 1.74
N LYS A 9 8.64 -7.85 2.94
CA LYS A 9 8.97 -8.99 3.80
C LYS A 9 8.95 -10.34 3.08
N ASN A 10 8.02 -10.52 2.14
CA ASN A 10 7.84 -11.75 1.36
C ASN A 10 7.82 -11.51 -0.15
N ASN A 11 8.23 -10.30 -0.59
CA ASN A 11 8.10 -9.84 -1.98
C ASN A 11 6.71 -10.13 -2.59
N VAL A 12 5.66 -9.85 -1.80
CA VAL A 12 4.28 -10.11 -2.21
C VAL A 12 3.75 -8.89 -2.93
N SER A 13 3.33 -9.07 -4.18
CA SER A 13 2.73 -8.01 -4.98
C SER A 13 1.37 -8.41 -5.50
N TRP A 14 0.45 -7.44 -5.55
CA TRP A 14 -0.85 -7.62 -6.16
C TRP A 14 -1.34 -6.29 -6.73
N ASN A 15 -2.44 -6.33 -7.45
CA ASN A 15 -3.15 -5.13 -7.86
C ASN A 15 -4.61 -5.16 -7.42
N ALA A 16 -5.19 -3.97 -7.32
CA ALA A 16 -6.61 -3.78 -7.05
C ALA A 16 -7.16 -2.65 -7.92
N LEU A 17 -8.41 -2.79 -8.34
CA LEU A 17 -9.17 -1.69 -8.91
C LEU A 17 -9.87 -0.96 -7.77
N ILE A 18 -9.62 0.34 -7.66
CA ILE A 18 -10.26 1.21 -6.68
C ILE A 18 -10.90 2.41 -7.38
N HIS A 19 -11.99 2.90 -6.79
CA HIS A 19 -12.72 4.06 -7.30
C HIS A 19 -12.11 5.38 -6.81
N GLN A 20 -11.53 5.38 -5.61
CA GLN A 20 -10.94 6.56 -4.98
C GLN A 20 -9.67 6.18 -4.22
N LEU A 21 -8.67 7.06 -4.22
CA LEU A 21 -7.50 6.92 -3.35
C LEU A 21 -7.87 7.34 -1.93
N ASN A 22 -8.05 6.38 -1.04
CA ASN A 22 -8.30 6.62 0.38
C ASN A 22 -7.47 5.63 1.20
N SER A 23 -6.85 6.11 2.28
CA SER A 23 -6.13 5.29 3.26
C SER A 23 -6.94 4.09 3.76
N ASP A 24 -8.25 4.20 3.96
CA ASP A 24 -9.11 3.07 4.39
C ASP A 24 -9.16 1.96 3.32
N VAL A 25 -9.25 2.35 2.05
CA VAL A 25 -9.28 1.44 0.91
C VAL A 25 -7.92 0.77 0.72
N LEU A 26 -6.84 1.54 0.87
CA LEU A 26 -5.46 1.01 0.83
C LEU A 26 -5.22 0.03 1.98
N LEU A 27 -5.60 0.41 3.20
CA LEU A 27 -5.48 -0.40 4.41
C LEU A 27 -6.18 -1.74 4.23
N ARG A 28 -7.45 -1.73 3.79
CA ARG A 28 -8.20 -2.96 3.56
C ARG A 28 -7.49 -3.90 2.58
N ASN A 29 -6.95 -3.37 1.48
CA ASN A 29 -6.23 -4.18 0.50
C ASN A 29 -4.94 -4.79 1.09
N VAL A 30 -4.18 -3.98 1.83
CA VAL A 30 -2.92 -4.38 2.47
C VAL A 30 -3.15 -5.42 3.57
N LEU A 31 -4.17 -5.26 4.41
CA LEU A 31 -4.50 -6.24 5.45
C LEU A 31 -5.00 -7.57 4.89
N MET A 32 -5.77 -7.55 3.79
CA MET A 32 -6.31 -8.78 3.20
C MET A 32 -5.27 -9.61 2.43
N LYS A 33 -4.25 -8.96 1.85
CA LYS A 33 -3.32 -9.63 0.90
C LYS A 33 -1.84 -9.51 1.26
N GLY A 34 -1.47 -8.57 2.12
CA GLY A 34 -0.08 -8.23 2.43
C GLY A 34 0.62 -9.20 3.39
N ASN A 35 -0.13 -10.07 4.07
CA ASN A 35 0.40 -11.03 5.05
C ASN A 35 1.39 -10.38 6.03
N LEU A 36 0.89 -9.38 6.77
CA LEU A 36 1.68 -8.53 7.65
C LEU A 36 1.68 -9.04 9.09
N ASP A 37 2.77 -8.80 9.81
CA ASP A 37 2.86 -9.12 11.24
C ASP A 37 2.32 -8.01 12.15
N SER A 38 2.09 -6.82 11.60
CA SER A 38 1.56 -5.65 12.29
C SER A 38 0.34 -5.10 11.57
N PHE A 39 -0.63 -4.63 12.35
CA PHE A 39 -1.85 -3.99 11.86
C PHE A 39 -1.77 -2.47 11.88
N ASP A 40 -0.72 -1.91 12.49
CA ASP A 40 -0.49 -0.48 12.51
C ASP A 40 0.25 -0.06 11.23
N ILE A 41 -0.53 0.44 10.27
CA ILE A 41 -0.10 0.70 8.89
C ILE A 41 -0.35 2.17 8.54
N GLY A 42 0.73 2.86 8.19
CA GLY A 42 0.71 4.22 7.66
C GLY A 42 0.85 4.24 6.14
N PHE A 43 0.31 5.28 5.52
CA PHE A 43 0.42 5.55 4.09
C PHE A 43 0.93 6.97 3.85
N SER A 44 1.83 7.12 2.88
CA SER A 44 2.15 8.41 2.26
C SER A 44 2.08 8.28 0.75
N TYR A 45 1.73 9.37 0.07
CA TYR A 45 1.52 9.39 -1.38
C TYR A 45 2.10 10.66 -1.98
N CYS A 46 2.78 10.52 -3.12
CA CYS A 46 3.28 11.61 -3.93
C CYS A 46 2.48 11.68 -5.23
N GLU A 47 1.71 12.75 -5.41
CA GLU A 47 0.87 12.92 -6.60
C GLU A 47 1.70 13.10 -7.88
N GLU A 48 2.89 13.68 -7.78
CA GLU A 48 3.78 13.92 -8.92
C GLU A 48 4.35 12.64 -9.51
N THR A 49 4.74 11.68 -8.66
CA THR A 49 5.31 10.40 -9.11
C THR A 49 4.25 9.31 -9.29
N GLY A 50 3.07 9.48 -8.68
CA GLY A 50 2.05 8.43 -8.64
C GLY A 50 2.43 7.26 -7.74
N GLU A 51 3.38 7.45 -6.82
CA GLU A 51 3.90 6.43 -5.91
C GLU A 51 3.60 6.78 -4.45
N GLY A 52 3.46 5.74 -3.63
CA GLY A 52 3.27 5.87 -2.21
C GLY A 52 3.98 4.80 -1.40
N ASN A 53 4.27 5.12 -0.14
CA ASN A 53 4.93 4.22 0.79
C ASN A 53 3.95 3.66 1.81
N ILE A 54 4.22 2.45 2.26
CA ILE A 54 3.50 1.75 3.31
C ILE A 54 4.47 1.58 4.48
N THR A 55 4.12 2.13 5.65
CA THR A 55 4.97 2.09 6.84
C THR A 55 4.31 1.34 7.99
N ASN A 56 5.10 0.80 8.91
CA ASN A 56 4.60 0.27 10.18
C ASN A 56 4.57 1.35 11.29
N SER A 57 4.17 0.94 12.51
CA SER A 57 4.20 1.76 13.74
C SER A 57 5.55 2.44 14.05
N ASN A 58 6.65 1.88 13.54
CA ASN A 58 8.00 2.40 13.76
C ASN A 58 8.44 3.34 12.62
N ASN A 59 7.52 3.76 11.74
CA ASN A 59 7.79 4.49 10.50
C ASN A 59 8.76 3.78 9.54
N GLN A 60 8.92 2.46 9.68
CA GLN A 60 9.76 1.68 8.76
C GLN A 60 8.95 1.34 7.51
N ALA A 61 9.56 1.56 6.34
CA ALA A 61 8.96 1.16 5.07
C ALA A 61 8.87 -0.37 4.99
N ILE A 62 7.65 -0.88 4.90
CA ILE A 62 7.33 -2.32 4.78
C ILE A 62 6.80 -2.68 3.38
N GLY A 63 6.53 -1.66 2.57
CA GLY A 63 6.05 -1.82 1.21
C GLY A 63 5.86 -0.48 0.51
N ASN A 64 5.42 -0.56 -0.74
CA ASN A 64 5.04 0.60 -1.54
C ASN A 64 3.80 0.27 -2.39
N PHE A 65 3.20 1.32 -2.94
CA PHE A 65 2.17 1.20 -3.95
C PHE A 65 2.36 2.23 -5.06
N SER A 66 1.86 1.93 -6.24
CA SER A 66 1.82 2.86 -7.38
C SER A 66 0.46 2.87 -8.04
N ILE A 67 0.13 4.01 -8.63
CA ILE A 67 -1.16 4.27 -9.26
C ILE A 67 -1.00 4.31 -10.78
N ALA A 68 -1.88 3.59 -11.47
CA ALA A 68 -2.05 3.67 -12.91
C ALA A 68 -3.50 4.01 -13.25
N TYR A 69 -3.67 4.93 -14.21
CA TYR A 69 -4.97 5.36 -14.75
C TYR A 69 -5.37 4.55 -15.97
#